data_AF-B9M7X9-F1
#
_entry.id   AF-B9M7X9-F1
#
_cell.length_a   1.000
_cell.length_b   1.000
_cell.length_c   1.000
_cell.angle_alpha   90.00
_cell.angle_beta   90.00
_cell.angle_gamma   90.00
#
_symmetry.space_group_name_H-M   'P 1'
#
loop_
_entity.id
_entity.type
_entity.pdbx_description
1 polymer ?
#
loop_
_entity_poly.entity_id
_entity_poly.type
_entity_poly.pdbx_seq_one_letter_code
_entity_poly.pdbx_strand_id
1 'polypeptide(L)'
;MQISPELGVAIMMNNYFHDVATALLAASAFVIHAIVRTQAVMASREASLFFLRTYDQMVKFFRFALWWIIIGGIPRTVFYTSFEWANAADKLQVPALMVKHVVMAVLVIWGVYAWRRLKVKVAALRQSVQAVAQG
;
A
#
# COMPACT_ATOMS: atom_id res chain seq x y z
N MET A 1 -20.59 -21.09 -13.41
CA MET A 1 -21.59 -20.21 -12.76
C MET A 1 -21.98 -19.13 -13.75
N GLN A 2 -23.26 -18.92 -14.02
CA GLN A 2 -23.71 -17.71 -14.71
C GLN A 2 -23.59 -16.55 -13.72
N ILE A 3 -22.73 -15.58 -14.03
CA ILE A 3 -22.54 -14.37 -13.21
C ILE A 3 -23.46 -13.29 -13.80
N SER A 4 -24.28 -12.67 -12.96
CA SER A 4 -25.12 -11.56 -13.44
C SER A 4 -24.24 -10.39 -13.91
N PRO A 5 -24.69 -9.60 -14.90
CA PRO A 5 -23.91 -8.45 -15.38
C PRO A 5 -23.48 -7.50 -14.26
N GLU A 6 -24.39 -7.24 -13.31
CA GLU A 6 -24.15 -6.40 -12.13
C GLU A 6 -23.05 -6.95 -11.23
N LEU A 7 -23.07 -8.25 -10.94
CA LEU A 7 -22.04 -8.91 -10.14
C LEU A 7 -20.69 -8.89 -10.87
N GLY A 8 -20.69 -9.05 -12.20
CA GLY A 8 -19.48 -8.92 -13.01
C GLY A 8 -18.86 -7.53 -12.93
N VAL A 9 -19.66 -6.47 -13.00
CA VAL A 9 -19.20 -5.09 -12.81
C VAL A 9 -18.62 -4.89 -11.41
N ALA A 10 -19.28 -5.38 -10.36
CA ALA A 10 -18.80 -5.26 -8.99
C ALA A 10 -17.45 -5.97 -8.77
N ILE A 11 -17.27 -7.17 -9.33
CA ILE A 11 -15.99 -7.91 -9.27
C ILE A 11 -14.89 -7.16 -10.01
N MET A 12 -15.17 -6.66 -11.21
CA MET A 12 -14.18 -5.86 -11.95
C MET A 12 -13.78 -4.60 -11.18
N MET A 13 -14.76 -3.86 -10.63
CA MET A 13 -14.48 -2.69 -9.79
C MET A 13 -13.64 -3.04 -8.58
N ASN A 14 -13.94 -4.15 -7.90
CA ASN A 14 -13.13 -4.64 -6.78
C ASN A 14 -11.67 -4.93 -7.21
N ASN A 15 -11.47 -5.56 -8.37
CA ASN A 15 -10.12 -5.83 -8.87
C ASN A 15 -9.35 -4.54 -9.17
N TYR A 16 -10.01 -3.53 -9.75
CA TYR A 16 -9.42 -2.20 -9.93
C TYR A 16 -9.07 -1.53 -8.60
N PHE A 17 -9.98 -1.53 -7.64
CA PHE A 17 -9.72 -0.94 -6.32
C PHE A 17 -8.60 -1.67 -5.57
N HIS A 18 -8.51 -2.99 -5.69
CA HIS A 18 -7.41 -3.77 -5.13
C HIS A 18 -6.05 -3.37 -5.74
N ASP A 19 -5.99 -3.16 -7.06
CA ASP A 19 -4.77 -2.70 -7.73
C ASP A 19 -4.39 -1.28 -7.28
N VAL A 20 -5.36 -0.37 -7.20
CA VAL A 20 -5.17 1.00 -6.69
C VAL A 20 -4.69 0.99 -5.24
N ALA A 21 -5.26 0.13 -4.39
CA ALA A 21 -4.84 -0.01 -3.00
C ALA A 21 -3.39 -0.49 -2.90
N THR A 22 -2.97 -1.42 -3.76
CA THR A 22 -1.58 -1.88 -3.86
C THR A 22 -0.63 -0.74 -4.22
N ALA A 23 -1.00 0.06 -5.23
CA ALA A 23 -0.22 1.22 -5.63
C ALA A 23 -0.16 2.29 -4.53
N LEU A 24 -1.28 2.56 -3.85
CA LEU A 24 -1.36 3.53 -2.75
C LEU A 24 -0.50 3.10 -1.55
N LEU A 25 -0.52 1.80 -1.22
CA LEU A 25 0.32 1.25 -0.17
C LEU A 25 1.81 1.49 -0.48
N ALA A 26 2.26 1.15 -1.69
CA ALA A 26 3.64 1.35 -2.10
C ALA A 26 4.03 2.84 -2.17
N ALA A 27 3.18 3.68 -2.77
CA ALA A 27 3.41 5.13 -2.87
C ALA A 27 3.51 5.78 -1.50
N SER A 28 2.64 5.42 -0.54
CA SER A 28 2.70 5.95 0.83
C SER A 28 4.02 5.60 1.53
N ALA A 29 4.52 4.37 1.34
CA ALA A 29 5.82 3.96 1.88
C ALA A 29 6.98 4.75 1.26
N PHE A 30 6.94 5.00 -0.06
CA PHE A 30 7.95 5.79 -0.75
C PHE A 30 7.95 7.26 -0.30
N VAL A 31 6.76 7.88 -0.24
CA VAL A 31 6.61 9.29 0.19
C VAL A 31 7.16 9.47 1.59
N ILE A 32 6.80 8.61 2.56
CA ILE A 32 7.35 8.79 3.91
C ILE A 32 8.84 8.51 3.95
N HIS A 33 9.33 7.53 3.19
CA HIS A 33 10.78 7.29 3.11
C HIS A 33 11.53 8.55 2.63
N ALA A 34 11.00 9.24 1.62
CA ALA A 34 11.54 10.51 1.14
C ALA A 34 11.50 11.59 2.23
N ILE A 35 10.34 11.77 2.90
CA ILE A 35 10.18 12.79 3.95
C ILE A 35 11.14 12.53 5.13
N VAL A 36 11.36 11.28 5.53
CA VAL A 36 12.35 10.94 6.59
C VAL A 36 13.75 11.39 6.21
N ARG A 37 14.15 11.19 4.94
CA ARG A 37 15.48 11.62 4.49
C ARG A 37 15.59 13.14 4.51
N THR A 38 14.55 13.85 4.10
CA THR A 38 14.53 15.32 4.14
C THR A 38 14.55 15.85 5.58
N GLN A 39 13.79 15.25 6.50
CA GLN A 39 13.78 15.63 7.91
C GLN A 39 15.17 15.45 8.56
N ALA A 40 15.87 14.36 8.23
CA ALA A 40 17.21 14.10 8.75
C ALA A 40 18.24 15.16 8.33
N VAL A 41 18.04 15.82 7.18
CA VAL A 41 18.91 16.91 6.70
C VAL A 41 18.58 18.24 7.38
N MET A 42 17.29 18.54 7.61
CA MET A 42 16.89 19.81 8.23
C MET A 42 17.17 19.86 9.74
N ALA A 43 17.11 18.70 10.42
CA ALA A 43 17.38 18.54 11.85
C ALA A 43 16.66 19.52 12.81
N SER A 44 15.60 20.21 12.36
CA SER A 44 14.85 21.16 13.18
C SER A 44 13.70 20.51 13.95
N ARG A 45 13.29 21.15 15.03
CA ARG A 45 12.17 20.69 15.88
C ARG A 45 10.85 20.78 15.11
N GLU A 46 10.65 21.84 14.35
CA GLU A 46 9.46 22.10 13.55
C GLU A 46 9.30 21.04 12.46
N ALA A 47 10.39 20.70 11.76
CA ALA A 47 10.39 19.65 10.74
C ALA A 47 10.04 18.28 11.35
N SER A 48 10.53 18.00 12.56
CA SER A 48 10.24 16.76 13.29
C SER A 48 8.77 16.68 13.70
N LEU A 49 8.18 17.77 14.21
CA LEU A 49 6.77 17.82 14.58
C LEU A 49 5.85 17.70 13.35
N PHE A 50 6.18 18.41 12.26
CA PHE A 50 5.45 18.30 10.99
C PHE A 50 5.49 16.87 10.44
N PHE A 51 6.66 16.23 10.47
CA PHE A 51 6.84 14.85 10.07
C PHE A 51 5.99 13.90 10.91
N LEU A 52 5.98 14.04 12.24
CA LEU A 52 5.20 13.17 13.12
C LEU A 52 3.69 13.28 12.85
N ARG A 53 3.17 14.49 12.62
CA ARG A 53 1.76 14.70 12.26
C ARG A 53 1.43 14.08 10.90
N THR A 54 2.31 14.27 9.91
CA THR A 54 2.16 13.69 8.58
C THR A 54 2.18 12.15 8.66
N TYR A 55 3.11 11.59 9.42
CA TYR A 55 3.20 10.15 9.65
C TYR A 55 1.90 9.58 10.21
N ASP A 56 1.30 10.20 11.23
CA ASP A 56 0.07 9.71 11.86
C ASP A 56 -1.12 9.68 10.90
N GLN A 57 -1.20 10.63 9.96
CA GLN A 57 -2.20 10.60 8.89
C GLN A 57 -1.91 9.48 7.89
N MET A 58 -0.66 9.35 7.46
CA MET A 58 -0.27 8.32 6.50
C MET A 58 -0.43 6.90 7.05
N VAL A 59 -0.31 6.69 8.37
CA VAL A 59 -0.63 5.41 9.03
C VAL A 59 -2.06 4.98 8.73
N LYS A 60 -3.01 5.91 8.73
CA LYS A 60 -4.42 5.62 8.45
C LYS A 60 -4.59 5.17 7.00
N PHE A 61 -3.97 5.87 6.05
CA PHE A 61 -3.98 5.49 4.63
C PHE A 61 -3.33 4.14 4.39
N PHE A 62 -2.16 3.88 4.97
CA PHE A 62 -1.47 2.59 4.85
C PHE A 62 -2.34 1.45 5.38
N ARG A 63 -2.95 1.61 6.56
CA ARG A 63 -3.83 0.60 7.14
C ARG A 63 -5.08 0.36 6.30
N PHE A 64 -5.70 1.44 5.80
CA PHE A 64 -6.86 1.33 4.92
C PHE A 64 -6.51 0.56 3.65
N ALA A 65 -5.42 0.93 2.97
CA ALA A 65 -4.96 0.25 1.77
C ALA A 65 -4.63 -1.23 2.04
N LEU A 66 -3.94 -1.54 3.14
CA LEU A 66 -3.60 -2.91 3.50
C LEU A 66 -4.85 -3.76 3.78
N TRP A 67 -5.83 -3.23 4.52
CA TRP A 67 -7.09 -3.92 4.77
C TRP A 67 -7.86 -4.16 3.49
N TRP A 68 -7.90 -3.18 2.58
CA TRP A 68 -8.57 -3.32 1.29
C TRP A 68 -7.88 -4.37 0.41
N ILE A 69 -6.55 -4.43 0.39
CA ILE A 69 -5.80 -5.48 -0.34
C ILE A 69 -6.20 -6.87 0.18
N ILE A 70 -6.29 -7.05 1.49
CA ILE A 70 -6.65 -8.34 2.08
C ILE A 70 -8.11 -8.71 1.76
N ILE A 71 -9.05 -7.79 2.01
CA ILE A 71 -10.49 -8.05 1.85
C ILE A 71 -10.86 -8.14 0.36
N GLY A 72 -10.41 -7.18 -0.44
CA GLY A 72 -10.63 -7.15 -1.89
C GLY A 72 -9.87 -8.24 -2.64
N GLY A 73 -8.83 -8.80 -2.03
CA GLY A 73 -8.14 -9.99 -2.54
C GLY A 73 -9.03 -11.23 -2.56
N ILE A 74 -9.98 -11.36 -1.62
CA ILE A 74 -10.83 -12.55 -1.50
C ILE A 74 -11.72 -12.73 -2.74
N PRO A 75 -12.57 -11.75 -3.15
CA PRO A 75 -13.35 -11.89 -4.38
C PRO A 75 -12.46 -12.10 -5.61
N ARG A 76 -11.30 -11.42 -5.65
CA ARG A 76 -10.36 -11.53 -6.76
C ARG A 76 -9.85 -12.96 -6.94
N THR A 77 -9.48 -13.63 -5.85
CA THR A 77 -9.00 -15.02 -5.89
C THR A 77 -10.12 -15.99 -6.24
N VAL A 78 -11.32 -15.82 -5.67
CA VAL A 78 -12.47 -16.70 -5.92
C VAL A 78 -12.90 -16.65 -7.39
N PHE A 79 -12.91 -15.45 -8.00
CA PHE A 79 -13.37 -15.24 -9.37
C PHE A 79 -12.23 -15.13 -10.40
N TYR A 80 -10.98 -15.43 -10.00
CA TYR A 80 -9.78 -15.28 -10.83
C TYR A 80 -9.88 -16.02 -12.17
N THR A 81 -10.34 -17.27 -12.14
CA THR A 81 -10.43 -18.10 -13.34
C THR A 81 -11.44 -17.59 -14.35
N SER A 82 -12.52 -16.96 -13.86
CA SER A 82 -13.65 -16.51 -14.68
C SER A 82 -13.42 -15.15 -15.34
N PHE A 83 -12.70 -14.23 -14.69
CA PHE A 83 -12.50 -12.87 -15.21
C PHE A 83 -11.09 -12.57 -15.70
N GLU A 84 -10.07 -13.11 -15.05
CA GLU A 84 -8.67 -12.79 -15.39
C GLU A 84 -8.04 -13.89 -16.24
N TRP A 85 -8.18 -15.16 -15.84
CA TRP A 85 -7.59 -16.26 -16.59
C TRP A 85 -8.26 -16.51 -17.93
N ALA A 86 -9.60 -16.58 -17.98
CA ALA A 86 -10.34 -16.81 -19.22
C ALA A 86 -10.03 -15.73 -20.28
N ASN A 87 -10.10 -14.45 -19.87
CA ASN A 87 -9.82 -13.32 -20.76
C ASN A 87 -8.34 -13.28 -21.19
N ALA A 88 -7.38 -13.64 -20.32
CA ALA A 88 -5.96 -13.63 -20.65
C ALA A 88 -5.53 -14.85 -21.49
N ALA A 89 -6.11 -16.02 -21.27
CA ALA A 89 -5.85 -17.24 -22.03
C ALA A 89 -6.33 -17.08 -23.48
N ASP A 90 -7.53 -16.52 -23.66
CA ASP A 90 -8.09 -16.25 -24.99
C ASP A 90 -7.26 -15.22 -25.79
N LYS A 91 -6.54 -14.32 -25.09
CA LYS A 91 -5.75 -13.24 -25.70
C LYS A 91 -4.24 -13.48 -25.72
N LEU A 92 -3.77 -14.67 -25.33
CA LEU A 92 -2.34 -14.99 -25.17
C LEU A 92 -1.59 -14.03 -24.22
N GLN A 93 -2.29 -13.40 -23.27
CA GLN A 93 -1.75 -12.41 -22.33
C GLN A 93 -1.33 -12.99 -20.97
N VAL A 94 -1.33 -14.33 -20.84
CA VAL A 94 -0.93 -15.03 -19.62
C VAL A 94 0.43 -14.56 -19.08
N PRO A 95 1.48 -14.36 -19.90
CA PRO A 95 2.76 -13.85 -19.39
C PRO A 95 2.65 -12.46 -18.75
N ALA A 96 1.89 -11.55 -19.36
CA ALA A 96 1.68 -10.20 -18.82
C ALA A 96 0.91 -10.25 -17.49
N LEU A 97 -0.07 -11.14 -17.37
CA LEU A 97 -0.82 -11.36 -16.14
C LEU A 97 0.09 -11.89 -15.01
N MET A 98 1.02 -12.79 -15.32
CA MET A 98 2.00 -13.28 -14.34
C MET A 98 2.90 -12.15 -13.84
N VAL A 99 3.46 -11.35 -14.76
CA VAL A 99 4.31 -10.21 -14.41
C VAL A 99 3.56 -9.25 -13.49
N LYS A 100 2.30 -8.93 -13.80
CA LYS A 100 1.45 -8.09 -12.94
C LYS A 100 1.41 -8.62 -11.50
N HIS A 101 1.11 -9.90 -11.30
CA HIS A 101 1.01 -10.48 -9.97
C HIS A 101 2.34 -10.48 -9.22
N VAL A 102 3.45 -10.77 -9.90
CA VAL A 102 4.79 -10.70 -9.31
C VAL A 102 5.11 -9.27 -8.85
N VAL A 103 4.88 -8.28 -9.72
CA VAL A 103 5.11 -6.86 -9.39
C VAL A 103 4.25 -6.45 -8.20
N MET A 104 2.96 -6.79 -8.20
CA MET A 104 2.05 -6.48 -7.10
C MET A 104 2.51 -7.11 -5.78
N ALA A 105 2.88 -8.39 -5.79
CA ALA A 105 3.38 -9.08 -4.60
C ALA A 105 4.65 -8.40 -4.05
N VAL A 106 5.60 -8.05 -4.94
CA VAL A 106 6.82 -7.32 -4.57
C VAL A 106 6.47 -5.97 -3.95
N LEU A 107 5.56 -5.20 -4.54
CA LEU A 107 5.15 -3.89 -4.02
C LEU A 107 4.51 -3.99 -2.63
N VAL A 108 3.65 -4.98 -2.40
CA VAL A 108 3.02 -5.21 -1.09
C VAL A 108 4.07 -5.61 -0.05
N ILE A 109 4.90 -6.62 -0.36
CA ILE A 109 5.95 -7.10 0.56
C ILE A 109 6.90 -5.97 0.92
N TRP A 110 7.39 -5.25 -0.10
CA TRP A 110 8.30 -4.13 0.09
C TRP A 110 7.65 -2.99 0.87
N GLY A 111 6.41 -2.62 0.55
CA GLY A 111 5.69 -1.55 1.26
C GLY A 111 5.47 -1.88 2.73
N VAL A 112 5.09 -3.12 3.06
CA VAL A 112 4.96 -3.59 4.45
C VAL A 112 6.32 -3.59 5.16
N TYR A 113 7.37 -4.05 4.50
CA TYR A 113 8.72 -4.06 5.07
C TYR A 113 9.24 -2.63 5.34
N ALA A 114 9.10 -1.72 4.37
CA ALA A 114 9.48 -0.32 4.49
C ALA A 114 8.71 0.35 5.64
N TRP A 115 7.41 0.07 5.77
CA TRP A 115 6.58 0.58 6.85
C TRP A 115 7.05 0.12 8.24
N ARG A 116 7.41 -1.16 8.39
CA ARG A 116 7.94 -1.70 9.64
C ARG A 116 9.23 -1.02 10.05
N ARG A 117 10.17 -0.83 9.12
CA ARG A 117 11.43 -0.11 9.39
C ARG A 117 11.20 1.34 9.77
N LEU A 118 10.26 2.00 9.10
CA LEU A 118 9.89 3.38 9.37
C LEU A 118 9.31 3.56 10.78
N LYS A 119 8.45 2.64 11.23
CA LYS A 119 7.87 2.67 12.58
C LYS A 119 8.95 2.73 13.68
N VAL A 120 10.04 1.99 13.50
CA VAL A 120 11.18 2.01 14.44
C VAL A 120 11.85 3.39 14.46
N LYS A 121 12.11 3.98 13.28
CA LYS A 121 12.70 5.33 13.18
C LYS A 121 11.81 6.41 13.80
N VAL A 122 10.51 6.34 13.57
CA VAL A 122 9.53 7.29 14.14
C VAL A 122 9.47 7.18 15.66
N ALA A 123 9.53 5.97 16.22
CA ALA A 123 9.56 5.78 17.67
C ALA A 123 10.79 6.45 18.31
N ALA A 124 11.97 6.28 17.71
CA ALA A 124 13.20 6.95 18.14
C ALA A 124 13.08 8.48 18.06
N LEU A 125 12.51 9.01 16.97
CA LEU A 125 12.31 10.45 16.79
C LEU A 125 11.30 11.04 17.80
N ARG A 126 10.23 10.30 18.15
CA ARG A 126 9.28 10.74 19.18
C ARG A 126 9.96 10.90 20.54
N GLN A 127 10.84 9.96 20.90
CA GLN A 127 11.60 10.01 22.16
C GLN A 127 12.56 11.21 22.20
N SER A 128 13.28 11.49 21.10
CA SER A 128 14.21 12.63 21.07
C SER A 128 13.49 13.98 21.18
N VAL A 129 12.34 14.15 20.52
CA VAL A 129 11.53 15.37 20.62
C VAL A 129 10.96 15.57 22.03
N GLN A 130 10.60 14.49 22.74
CA GLN A 130 10.12 14.56 24.12
C GLN A 130 11.22 14.91 25.12
N ALA A 131 12.42 14.35 24.96
CA ALA A 131 13.57 14.65 25.82
C ALA A 131 13.95 16.14 25.77
N VAL A 132 13.96 16.73 24.58
CA VAL A 132 14.21 18.18 24.38
C VAL A 132 13.10 19.08 24.94
N ALA A 133 11.89 18.54 25.17
CA ALA A 133 10.78 19.32 25.75
C ALA A 133 10.79 19.32 27.29
N GLN A 134 11.56 18.43 27.92
CA GLN A 134 11.60 18.26 29.38
C GLN A 134 12.87 18.85 30.04
N GLY A 135 13.89 19.19 29.25
CA GLY A 135 15.09 19.91 29.70
C GLY A 135 15.05 21.37 29.25
#